data_AF-A0A957BRQ2-F1
#
_entry.id   AF-A0A957BRQ2-F1
#
_cell.length_a   1.000
_cell.length_b   1.000
_cell.length_c   1.000
_cell.angle_alpha   90.00
_cell.angle_beta   90.00
_cell.angle_gamma   90.00
#
_symmetry.space_group_name_H-M   'P 1'
#
loop_
_entity.id
_entity.type
_entity.pdbx_description
1 polymer ?
#
loop_
_entity_poly.entity_id
_entity_poly.type
_entity_poly.pdbx_seq_one_letter_code
_entity_poly.pdbx_strand_id
1 'polypeptide(L)'
;LIVANEATVKGGTSYPISVEKYLRAQEIARTNHLPCVYLVESGGANLPHQAELFVEGGRTFCNQARMSALGIPQISLVFGNSTAGGAYVPGLSDYSVFVRNQALAFLGGPPLVKMATGEEVDEESLGGAAMHARVSGLADYLAETDADALRLGRELVARLNWQKTIHAGIRTPEPPAYDPDELLGIVPIDTIRKPLDMREILARLVDGSRFMEFKPDYGDTLVCGHAYINGFPVGVLANNGILFPDSANKAAQFIQLCNQSRIPLLYVQNITGFMVGRKYEEEGIIKHGSKMINAVANASVPQFTVLIGGSYGAGNYAMCGRAYDPRLLLAWPTSRIAVMGAEQAAGVLAIVQEEAARKRGQAPDMDQINLLKAMTIQKFEQESDPYYATARIWDDGL
;
A
#
# COMPACT_ATOMS: atom_id res chain seq x y z
N LEU A 1 -1.76 -2.33 -14.81
CA LEU A 1 -2.62 -1.83 -13.73
C LEU A 1 -3.98 -1.51 -14.32
N ILE A 2 -5.06 -1.91 -13.66
CA ILE A 2 -6.42 -1.49 -14.02
C ILE A 2 -6.99 -0.70 -12.86
N VAL A 3 -7.59 0.46 -13.14
CA VAL A 3 -8.33 1.26 -12.17
C VAL A 3 -9.72 1.50 -12.76
N ALA A 4 -10.75 1.18 -11.98
CA ALA A 4 -12.13 1.35 -12.40
C ALA A 4 -12.89 2.16 -11.37
N ASN A 5 -13.66 3.14 -11.83
CA ASN A 5 -14.66 3.77 -10.99
C ASN A 5 -15.83 2.79 -10.76
N GLU A 6 -16.46 2.86 -9.59
CA GLU A 6 -17.67 2.10 -9.29
C GLU A 6 -18.86 3.06 -9.28
N ALA A 7 -19.55 3.18 -10.42
CA ALA A 7 -20.62 4.14 -10.62
C ALA A 7 -21.82 3.89 -9.69
N THR A 8 -22.05 2.64 -9.26
CA THR A 8 -23.15 2.32 -8.33
C THR A 8 -22.92 2.87 -6.92
N VAL A 9 -21.66 3.13 -6.55
CA VAL A 9 -21.29 3.73 -5.26
C VAL A 9 -21.25 5.25 -5.42
N LYS A 10 -22.35 5.92 -5.02
CA LYS A 10 -22.47 7.38 -5.02
C LYS A 10 -22.15 8.01 -6.39
N GLY A 11 -22.54 7.37 -7.49
CA GLY A 11 -22.29 7.86 -8.84
C GLY A 11 -20.82 7.83 -9.26
N GLY A 12 -19.99 7.01 -8.60
CA GLY A 12 -18.55 6.96 -8.86
C GLY A 12 -17.80 8.22 -8.41
N THR A 13 -18.41 9.03 -7.53
CA THR A 13 -17.79 10.27 -7.05
C THR A 13 -16.54 9.98 -6.20
N SER A 14 -15.52 10.82 -6.37
CA SER A 14 -14.25 10.69 -5.65
C SER A 14 -14.36 11.26 -4.24
N TYR A 15 -14.13 10.41 -3.23
CA TYR A 15 -13.91 10.79 -1.84
C TYR A 15 -12.40 10.97 -1.57
N PRO A 16 -11.98 11.54 -0.43
CA PRO A 16 -10.56 11.63 -0.07
C PRO A 16 -9.83 10.29 -0.20
N ILE A 17 -10.42 9.22 0.33
CA ILE A 17 -9.85 7.87 0.24
C ILE A 17 -9.81 7.32 -1.21
N SER A 18 -10.74 7.75 -2.07
CA SER A 18 -10.71 7.38 -3.50
C SER A 18 -9.46 7.95 -4.18
N VAL A 19 -9.11 9.20 -3.85
CA VAL A 19 -7.90 9.86 -4.36
C VAL A 19 -6.64 9.16 -3.86
N GLU A 20 -6.56 8.87 -2.55
CA GLU A 20 -5.43 8.13 -1.98
C GLU A 20 -5.27 6.74 -2.64
N LYS A 21 -6.37 6.01 -2.87
CA LYS A 21 -6.35 4.71 -3.54
C LYS A 21 -5.88 4.81 -4.98
N TYR A 22 -6.32 5.83 -5.70
CA TYR A 22 -5.91 6.08 -7.08
C TYR A 22 -4.42 6.39 -7.17
N LEU A 23 -3.93 7.27 -6.27
CA LEU A 23 -2.52 7.64 -6.20
C LEU A 23 -1.65 6.44 -5.85
N ARG A 24 -2.06 5.60 -4.90
CA ARG A 24 -1.34 4.35 -4.58
C ARG A 24 -1.29 3.41 -5.78
N ALA A 25 -2.39 3.26 -6.51
CA ALA A 25 -2.43 2.44 -7.72
C ALA A 25 -1.41 2.93 -8.77
N GLN A 26 -1.38 4.24 -9.04
CA GLN A 26 -0.40 4.84 -9.96
C GLN A 26 1.04 4.71 -9.45
N GLU A 27 1.26 4.81 -8.14
CA GLU A 27 2.58 4.58 -7.54
C GLU A 27 3.08 3.15 -7.82
N ILE A 28 2.23 2.14 -7.61
CA ILE A 28 2.53 0.75 -7.94
C ILE A 28 2.82 0.59 -9.44
N ALA A 29 2.01 1.21 -10.32
CA ALA A 29 2.25 1.15 -11.76
C ALA A 29 3.57 1.80 -12.16
N ARG A 30 3.87 3.00 -11.67
CA ARG A 30 5.10 3.71 -11.96
C ARG A 30 6.31 2.91 -11.50
N THR A 31 6.29 2.45 -10.26
CA THR A 31 7.42 1.75 -9.63
C THR A 31 7.69 0.38 -10.28
N ASN A 32 6.65 -0.30 -10.77
CA ASN A 32 6.76 -1.62 -11.40
C ASN A 32 6.67 -1.60 -12.93
N HIS A 33 6.68 -0.41 -13.57
CA HIS A 33 6.52 -0.22 -15.01
C HIS A 33 5.32 -1.01 -15.57
N LEU A 34 4.13 -0.79 -15.01
CA LEU A 34 2.90 -1.44 -15.46
C LEU A 34 2.09 -0.50 -16.34
N PRO A 35 1.75 -0.87 -17.59
CA PRO A 35 0.77 -0.12 -18.38
C PRO A 35 -0.53 0.09 -17.60
N CYS A 36 -1.13 1.27 -17.70
CA CYS A 36 -2.33 1.66 -16.98
C CYS A 36 -3.55 1.61 -17.89
N VAL A 37 -4.64 1.00 -17.42
CA VAL A 37 -5.96 1.03 -18.05
C VAL A 37 -6.95 1.63 -17.06
N TYR A 38 -7.55 2.75 -17.43
CA TYR A 38 -8.53 3.49 -16.64
C TYR A 38 -9.93 3.22 -17.20
N LEU A 39 -10.79 2.57 -16.42
CA LEU A 39 -12.21 2.41 -16.73
C LEU A 39 -12.96 3.57 -16.07
N VAL A 40 -13.27 4.57 -16.88
CA VAL A 40 -13.72 5.89 -16.42
C VAL A 40 -15.24 5.96 -16.43
N GLU A 41 -15.81 6.14 -15.25
CA GLU A 41 -17.23 6.42 -15.03
C GLU A 41 -17.42 7.10 -13.67
N SER A 42 -17.27 8.42 -13.63
CA SER A 42 -17.29 9.20 -12.39
C SER A 42 -18.09 10.49 -12.53
N GLY A 43 -19.00 10.71 -11.58
CA GLY A 43 -19.72 11.98 -11.42
C GLY A 43 -18.87 13.15 -10.93
N GLY A 44 -17.56 12.97 -10.72
CA GLY A 44 -16.63 14.02 -10.29
C GLY A 44 -16.24 13.93 -8.82
N ALA A 45 -15.96 15.07 -8.19
CA ALA A 45 -15.51 15.14 -6.80
C ALA A 45 -16.68 15.17 -5.80
N ASN A 46 -16.46 14.59 -4.62
CA ASN A 46 -17.36 14.79 -3.48
C ASN A 46 -17.22 16.24 -2.95
N LEU A 47 -18.17 17.10 -3.31
CA LEU A 47 -18.11 18.53 -2.99
C LEU A 47 -18.05 18.85 -1.48
N PRO A 48 -18.80 18.17 -0.58
CA PRO A 48 -18.66 18.39 0.86
C PRO A 48 -17.23 18.19 1.41
N HIS A 49 -16.47 17.27 0.82
CA HIS A 49 -15.08 16.97 1.22
C HIS A 49 -14.03 17.56 0.27
N GLN A 50 -14.38 18.57 -0.56
CA GLN A 50 -13.50 19.09 -1.60
C GLN A 50 -12.13 19.54 -1.06
N ALA A 51 -12.08 20.12 0.15
CA ALA A 51 -10.85 20.62 0.76
C ALA A 51 -9.83 19.52 1.05
N GLU A 52 -10.29 18.28 1.24
CA GLU A 52 -9.46 17.12 1.57
C GLU A 52 -8.96 16.39 0.30
N LEU A 53 -9.53 16.67 -0.87
CA LEU A 53 -9.25 15.91 -2.10
C LEU A 53 -8.81 16.74 -3.31
N PHE A 54 -9.19 18.02 -3.42
CA PHE A 54 -9.02 18.79 -4.65
C PHE A 54 -7.55 18.99 -5.03
N VAL A 55 -6.74 19.52 -4.10
CA VAL A 55 -5.33 19.86 -4.36
C VAL A 55 -4.52 18.59 -4.63
N GLU A 56 -4.67 17.58 -3.77
CA GLU A 56 -3.92 16.32 -3.91
C GLU A 56 -4.44 15.48 -5.09
N GLY A 57 -5.73 15.57 -5.43
CA GLY A 57 -6.33 14.94 -6.60
C GLY A 57 -5.67 15.34 -7.92
N GLY A 58 -5.16 16.57 -8.02
CA GLY A 58 -4.38 17.03 -9.17
C GLY A 58 -3.10 16.21 -9.43
N ARG A 59 -2.56 15.54 -8.40
CA ARG A 59 -1.40 14.65 -8.54
C ARG A 59 -1.70 13.44 -9.44
N THR A 60 -2.96 13.02 -9.54
CA THR A 60 -3.34 11.90 -10.43
C THR A 60 -3.02 12.20 -11.89
N PHE A 61 -3.30 13.42 -12.34
CA PHE A 61 -3.00 13.91 -13.70
C PHE A 61 -1.49 14.08 -13.91
N CYS A 62 -0.79 14.63 -12.92
CA CYS A 62 0.67 14.80 -12.97
C CYS A 62 1.39 13.45 -13.10
N ASN A 63 0.94 12.44 -12.33
CA ASN A 63 1.46 11.09 -12.41
C ASN A 63 1.19 10.46 -13.78
N GLN A 64 -0.01 10.62 -14.33
CA GLN A 64 -0.37 10.09 -15.64
C GLN A 64 0.55 10.65 -16.75
N ALA A 65 0.71 11.97 -16.80
CA ALA A 65 1.60 12.62 -17.76
C ALA A 65 3.07 12.19 -17.60
N ARG A 66 3.56 12.08 -16.36
CA ARG A 66 4.94 11.61 -16.07
C ARG A 66 5.14 10.14 -16.41
N MET A 67 4.15 9.28 -16.17
CA MET A 67 4.22 7.87 -16.53
C MET A 67 4.25 7.69 -18.05
N SER A 68 3.41 8.42 -18.80
CA SER A 68 3.49 8.45 -20.27
C SER A 68 4.89 8.89 -20.74
N ALA A 69 5.47 9.95 -20.16
CA ALA A 69 6.84 10.39 -20.46
C ALA A 69 7.93 9.36 -20.12
N LEU A 70 7.69 8.47 -19.16
CA LEU A 70 8.57 7.33 -18.84
C LEU A 70 8.35 6.13 -19.77
N GLY A 71 7.48 6.25 -20.78
CA GLY A 71 7.11 5.18 -21.68
C GLY A 71 6.19 4.14 -21.05
N ILE A 72 5.48 4.47 -19.96
CA ILE A 72 4.46 3.60 -19.37
C ILE A 72 3.11 3.97 -20.00
N PRO A 73 2.49 3.10 -20.81
CA PRO A 73 1.29 3.45 -21.56
C PRO A 73 0.09 3.76 -20.66
N GLN A 74 -0.64 4.82 -21.00
CA GLN A 74 -1.87 5.28 -20.34
C GLN A 74 -3.06 5.09 -21.28
N ILE A 75 -4.02 4.24 -20.93
CA ILE A 75 -5.20 3.93 -21.75
C ILE A 75 -6.47 4.26 -20.97
N SER A 76 -7.39 5.01 -21.55
CA SER A 76 -8.70 5.29 -20.96
C SER A 76 -9.82 4.66 -21.76
N LEU A 77 -10.71 3.94 -21.08
CA LEU A 77 -11.99 3.47 -21.61
C LEU A 77 -13.09 4.21 -20.85
N VAL A 78 -13.83 5.08 -21.54
CA VAL A 78 -14.85 5.94 -20.96
C VAL A 78 -16.22 5.31 -21.19
N PHE A 79 -16.85 4.87 -20.09
CA PHE A 79 -18.15 4.19 -20.10
C PHE A 79 -19.29 5.13 -19.73
N GLY A 80 -19.00 6.32 -19.19
CA GLY A 80 -20.03 7.27 -18.82
C GLY A 80 -19.44 8.64 -18.54
N ASN A 81 -19.82 9.23 -17.42
CA ASN A 81 -19.39 10.58 -17.08
C ASN A 81 -17.89 10.69 -16.80
N SER A 82 -17.29 11.74 -17.35
CA SER A 82 -15.91 12.18 -17.12
C SER A 82 -15.90 13.72 -17.06
N THR A 83 -16.42 14.27 -15.95
CA THR A 83 -16.69 15.71 -15.81
C THR A 83 -15.58 16.47 -15.08
N ALA A 84 -15.42 17.76 -15.40
CA ALA A 84 -14.51 18.70 -14.80
C ALA A 84 -13.06 18.18 -14.79
N GLY A 85 -12.46 18.05 -13.60
CA GLY A 85 -11.11 17.47 -13.48
C GLY A 85 -11.03 16.04 -14.03
N GLY A 86 -12.09 15.24 -13.91
CA GLY A 86 -12.14 13.87 -14.41
C GLY A 86 -11.93 13.76 -15.93
N ALA A 87 -12.29 14.81 -16.69
CA ALA A 87 -12.09 14.88 -18.14
C ALA A 87 -10.61 14.81 -18.55
N TYR A 88 -9.69 15.16 -17.64
CA TYR A 88 -8.25 15.03 -17.90
C TYR A 88 -7.74 13.58 -17.83
N VAL A 89 -8.51 12.62 -17.29
CA VAL A 89 -8.12 11.20 -17.34
C VAL A 89 -8.06 10.71 -18.79
N PRO A 90 -9.13 10.81 -19.62
CA PRO A 90 -9.00 10.53 -21.05
C PRO A 90 -8.12 11.55 -21.77
N GLY A 91 -8.16 12.84 -21.40
CA GLY A 91 -7.39 13.88 -22.08
C GLY A 91 -5.87 13.81 -21.95
N LEU A 92 -5.35 13.08 -20.94
CA LEU A 92 -3.92 12.83 -20.74
C LEU A 92 -3.53 11.38 -21.03
N SER A 93 -4.44 10.56 -21.54
CA SER A 93 -4.13 9.18 -21.92
C SER A 93 -3.50 9.15 -23.31
N ASP A 94 -2.61 8.18 -23.52
CA ASP A 94 -2.00 7.95 -24.84
C ASP A 94 -3.03 7.40 -25.84
N TYR A 95 -4.03 6.67 -25.34
CA TYR A 95 -5.16 6.17 -26.11
C TYR A 95 -6.47 6.29 -25.31
N SER A 96 -7.53 6.68 -26.00
CA SER A 96 -8.85 6.91 -25.41
C SER A 96 -9.95 6.25 -26.25
N VAL A 97 -10.84 5.53 -25.56
CA VAL A 97 -12.00 4.85 -26.16
C VAL A 97 -13.26 5.36 -25.50
N PHE A 98 -14.22 5.83 -26.28
CA PHE A 98 -15.49 6.35 -25.77
C PHE A 98 -16.66 5.49 -26.26
N VAL A 99 -17.56 5.11 -25.34
CA VAL A 99 -18.80 4.40 -25.69
C VAL A 99 -19.83 5.38 -26.27
N ARG A 100 -20.33 5.09 -27.47
CA ARG A 100 -21.30 5.92 -28.20
C ARG A 100 -22.60 6.10 -27.40
N ASN A 101 -23.14 7.32 -27.40
CA ASN A 101 -24.40 7.70 -26.74
C ASN A 101 -24.44 7.38 -25.22
N GLN A 102 -23.27 7.32 -24.58
CA GLN A 102 -23.13 6.95 -23.16
C GLN A 102 -21.98 7.71 -22.52
N ALA A 103 -20.81 7.71 -23.15
CA ALA A 103 -19.63 8.41 -22.66
C ALA A 103 -19.75 9.93 -22.85
N LEU A 104 -19.50 10.67 -21.77
CA LEU A 104 -19.59 12.12 -21.70
C LEU A 104 -18.31 12.68 -21.08
N ALA A 105 -17.68 13.66 -21.74
CA ALA A 105 -16.56 14.41 -21.16
C ALA A 105 -16.70 15.92 -21.38
N PHE A 106 -16.49 16.70 -20.34
CA PHE A 106 -16.49 18.16 -20.43
C PHE A 106 -15.86 18.78 -19.18
N LEU A 107 -15.21 19.94 -19.32
CA LEU A 107 -14.67 20.69 -18.17
C LEU A 107 -15.78 21.35 -17.34
N GLY A 108 -16.92 21.63 -17.95
CA GLY A 108 -18.12 22.13 -17.30
C GLY A 108 -19.33 21.54 -17.97
N GLY A 109 -20.18 20.83 -17.21
CA GLY A 109 -21.41 20.26 -17.74
C GLY A 109 -22.45 21.33 -18.09
N PRO A 110 -23.59 20.95 -18.70
CA PRO A 110 -24.62 21.90 -19.12
C PRO A 110 -25.08 22.88 -18.03
N PRO A 111 -25.26 22.47 -16.75
CA PRO A 111 -25.60 23.43 -15.71
C PRO A 111 -24.56 24.54 -15.52
N LEU A 112 -23.26 24.21 -15.63
CA LEU A 112 -22.19 25.19 -15.50
C LEU A 112 -22.11 26.10 -16.74
N VAL A 113 -22.29 25.55 -17.93
CA VAL A 113 -22.34 26.31 -19.19
C VAL A 113 -23.48 27.33 -19.16
N LYS A 114 -24.70 26.88 -18.81
CA LYS A 114 -25.87 27.74 -18.66
C LYS A 114 -25.65 28.84 -17.62
N MET A 115 -25.09 28.50 -16.46
CA MET A 115 -24.80 29.48 -15.41
C MET A 115 -23.75 30.51 -15.81
N ALA A 116 -22.71 30.10 -16.55
CA ALA A 116 -21.60 30.97 -16.91
C ALA A 116 -21.86 31.83 -18.15
N THR A 117 -22.64 31.33 -19.11
CA THR A 117 -22.78 31.93 -20.46
C THR A 117 -24.23 32.20 -20.87
N GLY A 118 -25.20 31.58 -20.22
CA GLY A 118 -26.61 31.59 -20.63
C GLY A 118 -26.96 30.63 -21.78
N GLU A 119 -25.98 29.92 -22.34
CA GLU A 119 -26.20 28.92 -23.38
C GLU A 119 -26.95 27.70 -22.85
N GLU A 120 -27.96 27.25 -23.59
CA GLU A 120 -28.66 25.99 -23.33
C GLU A 120 -28.19 24.93 -24.33
N VAL A 121 -27.54 23.89 -23.82
CA VAL A 121 -26.97 22.78 -24.60
C VAL A 121 -27.22 21.48 -23.84
N ASP A 122 -27.44 20.37 -24.55
CA ASP A 122 -27.55 19.05 -23.94
C ASP A 122 -26.18 18.37 -23.76
N GLU A 123 -26.12 17.31 -22.95
CA GLU A 123 -24.86 16.64 -22.62
C GLU A 123 -24.18 16.00 -23.83
N GLU A 124 -24.93 15.36 -24.73
CA GLU A 124 -24.38 14.66 -25.89
C GLU A 124 -23.82 15.67 -26.91
N SER A 125 -24.53 16.77 -27.15
CA SER A 125 -24.05 17.86 -28.01
C SER A 125 -22.83 18.56 -27.43
N LEU A 126 -22.75 18.72 -26.10
CA LEU A 126 -21.66 19.41 -25.42
C LEU A 126 -20.39 18.58 -25.30
N GLY A 127 -20.51 17.28 -25.05
CA GLY A 127 -19.38 16.42 -24.65
C GLY A 127 -19.56 14.94 -24.95
N GLY A 128 -20.46 14.58 -25.86
CA GLY A 128 -20.72 13.20 -26.25
C GLY A 128 -19.56 12.56 -27.02
N ALA A 129 -19.53 11.23 -27.00
CA ALA A 129 -18.53 10.42 -27.69
C ALA A 129 -18.38 10.82 -29.17
N ALA A 130 -19.50 11.01 -29.89
CA ALA A 130 -19.46 11.34 -31.31
C ALA A 130 -18.84 12.72 -31.58
N MET A 131 -19.12 13.71 -30.73
CA MET A 131 -18.49 15.03 -30.80
C MET A 131 -16.98 14.89 -30.57
N HIS A 132 -16.59 14.15 -29.53
CA HIS A 132 -15.18 14.01 -29.20
C HIS A 132 -14.35 13.29 -30.27
N ALA A 133 -14.90 12.25 -30.90
CA ALA A 133 -14.21 11.49 -31.93
C ALA A 133 -14.17 12.16 -33.30
N ARG A 134 -15.15 13.02 -33.63
CA ARG A 134 -15.28 13.61 -34.97
C ARG A 134 -14.88 15.08 -35.06
N VAL A 135 -14.95 15.81 -33.95
CA VAL A 135 -14.75 17.26 -33.90
C VAL A 135 -13.53 17.61 -33.07
N SER A 136 -13.52 17.29 -31.77
CA SER A 136 -12.45 17.74 -30.87
C SER A 136 -11.15 16.94 -30.98
N GLY A 137 -11.24 15.66 -31.34
CA GLY A 137 -10.11 14.72 -31.30
C GLY A 137 -9.78 14.18 -29.91
N LEU A 138 -10.60 14.41 -28.87
CA LEU A 138 -10.36 13.84 -27.53
C LEU A 138 -10.51 12.32 -27.50
N ALA A 139 -11.37 11.74 -28.34
CA ALA A 139 -11.58 10.29 -28.40
C ALA A 139 -10.89 9.71 -29.63
N ASP A 140 -9.98 8.75 -29.44
CA ASP A 140 -9.26 8.09 -30.54
C ASP A 140 -10.11 7.01 -31.19
N TYR A 141 -10.94 6.33 -30.39
CA TYR A 141 -11.82 5.25 -30.84
C TYR A 141 -13.23 5.40 -30.29
N LEU A 142 -14.21 5.02 -31.11
CA LEU A 142 -15.60 4.90 -30.73
C LEU A 142 -15.97 3.43 -30.56
N ALA A 143 -16.49 3.09 -29.39
CA ALA A 143 -17.07 1.79 -29.10
C ALA A 143 -18.60 1.85 -29.20
N GLU A 144 -19.23 0.76 -29.65
CA GLU A 144 -20.70 0.70 -29.74
C GLU A 144 -21.35 0.27 -28.41
N THR A 145 -20.62 -0.39 -27.52
CA THR A 145 -21.07 -0.86 -26.19
C THR A 145 -19.89 -0.96 -25.23
N ASP A 146 -20.15 -1.15 -23.93
CA ASP A 146 -19.12 -1.43 -22.93
C ASP A 146 -18.25 -2.65 -23.30
N ALA A 147 -18.88 -3.73 -23.77
CA ALA A 147 -18.16 -4.93 -24.21
C ALA A 147 -17.22 -4.65 -25.39
N ASP A 148 -17.66 -3.77 -26.31
CA ASP A 148 -16.84 -3.33 -27.44
C ASP A 148 -15.68 -2.42 -27.00
N ALA A 149 -15.89 -1.53 -26.01
CA ALA A 149 -14.83 -0.72 -25.43
C ALA A 149 -13.76 -1.59 -24.75
N LEU A 150 -14.17 -2.64 -24.03
CA LEU A 150 -13.24 -3.60 -23.43
C LEU A 150 -12.48 -4.40 -24.50
N ARG A 151 -13.14 -4.80 -25.59
CA ARG A 151 -12.48 -5.43 -26.75
C ARG A 151 -11.40 -4.52 -27.33
N LEU A 152 -11.72 -3.25 -27.60
CA LEU A 152 -10.78 -2.24 -28.10
C LEU A 152 -9.62 -2.00 -27.12
N GLY A 153 -9.89 -1.91 -25.81
CA GLY A 153 -8.86 -1.77 -24.80
C GLY A 153 -7.85 -2.93 -24.78
N ARG A 154 -8.34 -4.17 -24.88
CA ARG A 154 -7.46 -5.36 -25.00
C ARG A 154 -6.63 -5.33 -26.27
N GLU A 155 -7.23 -4.86 -27.35
CA GLU A 155 -6.59 -4.69 -28.64
C GLU A 155 -5.47 -3.64 -28.64
N LEU A 156 -5.66 -2.52 -27.93
CA LEU A 156 -4.62 -1.52 -27.70
C LEU A 156 -3.45 -2.11 -26.91
N VAL A 157 -3.75 -2.78 -25.80
CA VAL A 157 -2.73 -3.44 -24.95
C VAL A 157 -1.91 -4.45 -25.75
N ALA A 158 -2.54 -5.24 -26.63
CA ALA A 158 -1.85 -6.21 -27.48
C ALA A 158 -0.87 -5.58 -28.48
N ARG A 159 -1.03 -4.29 -28.80
CA ARG A 159 -0.21 -3.55 -29.78
C ARG A 159 0.86 -2.66 -29.14
N LEU A 160 1.00 -2.67 -27.82
CA LEU A 160 2.00 -1.86 -27.10
C LEU A 160 3.45 -2.28 -27.35
N ASN A 161 3.69 -3.42 -28.00
CA ASN A 161 5.02 -4.02 -28.13
C ASN A 161 5.74 -4.13 -26.76
N TRP A 162 4.97 -4.45 -25.71
CA TRP A 162 5.44 -4.45 -24.33
C TRP A 162 6.27 -5.69 -24.02
N GLN A 163 7.50 -5.52 -23.55
CA GLN A 163 8.38 -6.61 -23.15
C GLN A 163 8.84 -6.45 -21.70
N LYS A 164 8.66 -7.50 -20.90
CA LYS A 164 9.15 -7.53 -19.51
C LYS A 164 10.59 -8.06 -19.50
N THR A 165 11.50 -7.28 -18.94
CA THR A 165 12.87 -7.74 -18.68
C THR A 165 12.96 -8.32 -17.27
N ILE A 166 13.45 -9.56 -17.13
CA ILE A 166 13.66 -10.19 -15.84
C ILE A 166 15.16 -10.42 -15.62
N HIS A 167 15.70 -9.78 -14.60
CA HIS A 167 17.11 -9.89 -14.21
C HIS A 167 17.26 -10.72 -12.92
N ALA A 168 16.75 -11.95 -12.94
CA ALA A 168 16.81 -12.86 -11.80
C ALA A 168 17.15 -14.29 -12.26
N GLY A 169 17.90 -15.03 -11.44
CA GLY A 169 18.16 -16.45 -11.65
C GLY A 169 16.94 -17.29 -11.27
N ILE A 170 15.91 -17.27 -12.12
CA ILE A 170 14.66 -18.03 -11.92
C ILE A 170 14.95 -19.52 -11.95
N ARG A 171 14.33 -20.27 -11.04
CA ARG A 171 14.30 -21.74 -11.01
C ARG A 171 12.92 -22.25 -11.37
N THR A 172 12.80 -23.54 -11.69
CA THR A 172 11.50 -24.19 -11.80
C THR A 172 10.77 -24.07 -10.45
N PRO A 173 9.54 -23.53 -10.41
CA PRO A 173 8.75 -23.45 -9.19
C PRO A 173 8.49 -24.83 -8.60
N GLU A 174 8.52 -24.93 -7.27
CA GLU A 174 8.13 -26.12 -6.52
C GLU A 174 7.19 -25.71 -5.40
N PRO A 175 6.09 -26.44 -5.14
CA PRO A 175 5.25 -26.17 -3.99
C PRO A 175 6.04 -26.36 -2.68
N PRO A 176 5.64 -25.69 -1.57
CA PRO A 176 6.17 -26.00 -0.25
C PRO A 176 5.95 -27.49 0.11
N ALA A 177 6.80 -28.03 1.00
CA ALA A 177 6.69 -29.42 1.48
C ALA A 177 5.55 -29.62 2.50
N TYR A 178 4.99 -28.54 3.03
CA TYR A 178 3.85 -28.52 3.95
C TYR A 178 2.71 -27.77 3.32
N ASP A 179 1.47 -28.14 3.66
CA ASP A 179 0.28 -27.48 3.13
C ASP A 179 0.20 -26.03 3.64
N PRO A 180 0.13 -25.01 2.75
CA PRO A 180 -0.08 -23.62 3.17
C PRO A 180 -1.31 -23.42 4.05
N ASP A 181 -2.36 -24.24 3.94
CA ASP A 181 -3.56 -24.13 4.78
C ASP A 181 -3.29 -24.42 6.27
N GLU A 182 -2.20 -25.13 6.59
CA GLU A 182 -1.77 -25.34 7.99
C GLU A 182 -1.43 -24.03 8.71
N LEU A 183 -1.16 -22.94 7.98
CA LEU A 183 -0.93 -21.61 8.58
C LEU A 183 -2.12 -21.16 9.44
N LEU A 184 -3.34 -21.54 9.09
CA LEU A 184 -4.55 -21.22 9.86
C LEU A 184 -4.53 -21.84 11.28
N GLY A 185 -3.81 -22.95 11.46
CA GLY A 185 -3.67 -23.63 12.76
C GLY A 185 -2.42 -23.24 13.55
N ILE A 186 -1.41 -22.67 12.88
CA ILE A 186 -0.10 -22.35 13.48
C ILE A 186 -0.08 -20.93 14.04
N VAL A 187 -0.74 -20.00 13.35
CA VAL A 187 -0.66 -18.58 13.65
C VAL A 187 -1.61 -18.27 14.81
N PRO A 188 -1.09 -17.90 16.00
CA PRO A 188 -1.96 -17.59 17.12
C PRO A 188 -2.79 -16.33 16.81
N ILE A 189 -4.06 -16.31 17.24
CA ILE A 189 -4.89 -15.09 17.13
C ILE A 189 -4.23 -13.90 17.86
N ASP A 190 -3.57 -14.17 19.00
CA ASP A 190 -2.73 -13.20 19.72
C ASP A 190 -1.25 -13.53 19.48
N THR A 191 -0.77 -13.24 18.26
CA THR A 191 0.64 -13.39 17.83
C THR A 191 1.62 -12.57 18.66
N ILE A 192 1.14 -11.56 19.39
CA ILE A 192 1.96 -10.63 20.18
C ILE A 192 2.31 -11.25 21.53
N ARG A 193 1.35 -11.91 22.19
CA ARG A 193 1.57 -12.54 23.50
C ARG A 193 2.07 -13.98 23.41
N LYS A 194 1.81 -14.68 22.31
CA LYS A 194 2.21 -16.09 22.12
C LYS A 194 3.39 -16.19 21.17
N PRO A 195 4.53 -16.79 21.59
CA PRO A 195 5.66 -17.03 20.71
C PRO A 195 5.24 -17.84 19.49
N LEU A 196 5.76 -17.44 18.33
CA LEU A 196 5.57 -18.12 17.05
C LEU A 196 6.96 -18.29 16.43
N ASP A 197 7.36 -19.54 16.18
CA ASP A 197 8.59 -19.78 15.41
C ASP A 197 8.35 -19.42 13.94
N MET A 198 8.99 -18.36 13.49
CA MET A 198 8.84 -17.88 12.12
C MET A 198 9.28 -18.90 11.07
N ARG A 199 10.12 -19.87 11.42
CA ARG A 199 10.52 -20.93 10.50
C ARG A 199 9.34 -21.80 10.07
N GLU A 200 8.35 -22.01 10.94
CA GLU A 200 7.11 -22.73 10.60
C GLU A 200 6.28 -21.99 9.55
N ILE A 201 6.28 -20.65 9.61
CA ILE A 201 5.64 -19.82 8.59
C ILE A 201 6.40 -19.94 7.26
N LEU A 202 7.72 -19.75 7.29
CA LEU A 202 8.55 -19.80 6.09
C LEU A 202 8.50 -21.16 5.40
N ALA A 203 8.46 -22.26 6.16
CA ALA A 203 8.35 -23.60 5.62
C ALA A 203 7.08 -23.81 4.76
N ARG A 204 6.03 -23.02 4.97
CA ARG A 204 4.76 -23.07 4.20
C ARG A 204 4.65 -22.01 3.12
N LEU A 205 5.65 -21.14 2.98
CA LEU A 205 5.68 -20.07 1.98
C LEU A 205 6.72 -20.30 0.88
N VAL A 206 7.86 -20.91 1.19
CA VAL A 206 8.99 -21.01 0.26
C VAL A 206 9.01 -22.34 -0.49
N ASP A 207 9.56 -22.32 -1.70
CA ASP A 207 9.61 -23.45 -2.61
C ASP A 207 10.33 -24.65 -1.98
N GLY A 208 9.63 -25.79 -1.93
CA GLY A 208 10.11 -27.02 -1.32
C GLY A 208 10.48 -26.91 0.17
N SER A 209 10.00 -25.87 0.86
CA SER A 209 10.33 -25.56 2.26
C SER A 209 11.83 -25.39 2.53
N ARG A 210 12.61 -25.04 1.51
CA ARG A 210 14.07 -24.88 1.62
C ARG A 210 14.43 -23.44 1.95
N PHE A 211 14.97 -23.25 3.15
CA PHE A 211 15.42 -21.95 3.64
C PHE A 211 16.89 -22.03 4.08
N MET A 212 17.76 -21.26 3.43
CA MET A 212 19.17 -21.17 3.82
C MET A 212 19.35 -20.01 4.78
N GLU A 213 19.33 -20.32 6.07
CA GLU A 213 19.45 -19.32 7.13
C GLU A 213 20.84 -18.66 7.14
N PHE A 214 20.86 -17.34 7.20
CA PHE A 214 22.05 -16.51 7.36
C PHE A 214 22.23 -16.17 8.84
N LYS A 215 23.41 -16.45 9.39
CA LYS A 215 23.72 -16.25 10.82
C LYS A 215 22.67 -16.89 11.76
N PRO A 216 22.44 -18.21 11.69
CA PRO A 216 21.46 -18.87 12.57
C PRO A 216 21.81 -18.70 14.06
N ASP A 217 23.10 -18.63 14.41
CA ASP A 217 23.56 -18.56 15.80
C ASP A 217 23.82 -17.11 16.32
N TYR A 218 23.31 -16.08 15.65
CA TYR A 218 23.51 -14.66 16.04
C TYR A 218 22.24 -13.84 15.77
N GLY A 219 21.78 -13.05 16.76
CA GLY A 219 20.55 -12.26 16.64
C GLY A 219 19.35 -13.14 16.26
N ASP A 220 19.06 -14.16 17.06
CA ASP A 220 18.04 -15.19 16.83
C ASP A 220 16.59 -14.68 16.83
N THR A 221 16.37 -13.49 17.39
CA THR A 221 15.07 -12.79 17.33
C THR A 221 14.73 -12.22 15.95
N LEU A 222 15.64 -12.30 14.98
CA LEU A 222 15.37 -12.01 13.59
C LEU A 222 15.96 -13.12 12.69
N VAL A 223 15.06 -13.88 12.06
CA VAL A 223 15.43 -14.90 11.09
C VAL A 223 15.71 -14.21 9.76
N CYS A 224 16.93 -14.39 9.24
CA CYS A 224 17.33 -13.90 7.92
C CYS A 224 17.79 -15.06 7.08
N GLY A 225 17.49 -15.08 5.78
CA GLY A 225 17.97 -16.17 4.92
C GLY A 225 17.45 -16.12 3.50
N HIS A 226 18.02 -16.97 2.66
CA HIS A 226 17.68 -17.03 1.24
C HIS A 226 16.72 -18.18 0.96
N ALA A 227 15.77 -17.92 0.06
CA ALA A 227 14.81 -18.90 -0.41
C ALA A 227 14.44 -18.66 -1.88
N TYR A 228 13.51 -19.47 -2.37
CA TYR A 228 12.79 -19.23 -3.62
C TYR A 228 11.29 -19.19 -3.34
N ILE A 229 10.54 -18.33 -4.04
CA ILE A 229 9.08 -18.33 -4.05
C ILE A 229 8.63 -18.30 -5.50
N ASN A 230 7.90 -19.33 -5.92
CA ASN A 230 7.46 -19.53 -7.29
C ASN A 230 8.62 -19.38 -8.30
N GLY A 231 9.78 -19.96 -7.97
CA GLY A 231 10.99 -19.91 -8.78
C GLY A 231 11.80 -18.60 -8.68
N PHE A 232 11.30 -17.54 -8.04
CA PHE A 232 12.05 -16.28 -7.87
C PHE A 232 12.93 -16.33 -6.61
N PRO A 233 14.22 -15.92 -6.67
CA PRO A 233 15.05 -15.82 -5.49
C PRO A 233 14.53 -14.72 -4.56
N VAL A 234 14.58 -14.95 -3.25
CA VAL A 234 14.16 -13.98 -2.24
C VAL A 234 15.08 -14.02 -1.02
N GLY A 235 15.40 -12.85 -0.48
CA GLY A 235 16.00 -12.69 0.83
C GLY A 235 14.92 -12.36 1.84
N VAL A 236 14.73 -13.20 2.84
CA VAL A 236 13.65 -13.05 3.82
C VAL A 236 14.21 -12.53 5.14
N LEU A 237 13.51 -11.58 5.76
CA LEU A 237 13.70 -11.13 7.13
C LEU A 237 12.39 -11.33 7.89
N ALA A 238 12.39 -12.16 8.94
CA ALA A 238 11.19 -12.52 9.69
C ALA A 238 11.40 -12.35 11.20
N ASN A 239 10.50 -11.61 11.86
CA ASN A 239 10.63 -11.33 13.29
C ASN A 239 10.27 -12.55 14.15
N ASN A 240 11.24 -13.04 14.92
CA ASN A 240 11.10 -14.15 15.84
C ASN A 240 11.18 -13.69 17.31
N GLY A 241 10.88 -12.40 17.55
CA GLY A 241 11.01 -11.73 18.84
C GLY A 241 11.27 -10.22 18.71
N ILE A 242 11.65 -9.59 19.82
CA ILE A 242 12.05 -8.17 19.87
C ILE A 242 13.42 -7.94 19.22
N LEU A 243 13.67 -6.75 18.69
CA LEU A 243 14.96 -6.44 18.05
C LEU A 243 16.02 -6.01 19.07
N PHE A 244 17.18 -6.64 18.99
CA PHE A 244 18.39 -6.31 19.74
C PHE A 244 19.46 -5.70 18.82
N PRO A 245 20.55 -5.12 19.37
CA PRO A 245 21.65 -4.59 18.57
C PRO A 245 22.24 -5.59 17.57
N ASP A 246 22.36 -6.86 17.94
CA ASP A 246 22.83 -7.96 17.10
C ASP A 246 21.83 -8.31 15.99
N SER A 247 20.52 -8.41 16.29
CA SER A 247 19.47 -8.59 15.29
C SER A 247 19.50 -7.48 14.23
N ALA A 248 19.68 -6.22 14.65
CA ALA A 248 19.78 -5.08 13.74
C ALA A 248 21.06 -5.09 12.88
N ASN A 249 22.21 -5.47 13.45
CA ASN A 249 23.44 -5.63 12.67
C ASN A 249 23.35 -6.78 11.67
N LYS A 250 22.73 -7.90 12.06
CA LYS A 250 22.45 -9.04 11.17
C LYS A 250 21.59 -8.62 9.99
N ALA A 251 20.49 -7.90 10.26
CA ALA A 251 19.58 -7.39 9.23
C ALA A 251 20.31 -6.46 8.24
N ALA A 252 21.03 -5.48 8.75
CA ALA A 252 21.73 -4.50 7.92
C ALA A 252 22.73 -5.17 6.96
N GLN A 253 23.52 -6.13 7.46
CA GLN A 253 24.45 -6.89 6.61
C GLN A 253 23.70 -7.76 5.59
N PHE A 254 22.63 -8.43 5.99
CA PHE A 254 21.87 -9.30 5.10
C PHE A 254 21.21 -8.52 3.95
N ILE A 255 20.65 -7.35 4.24
CA ILE A 255 20.08 -6.44 3.23
C ILE A 255 21.17 -5.98 2.24
N GLN A 256 22.37 -5.66 2.72
CA GLN A 256 23.50 -5.31 1.84
C GLN A 256 23.88 -6.45 0.90
N LEU A 257 23.91 -7.70 1.39
CA LEU A 257 24.19 -8.89 0.57
C LEU A 257 23.11 -9.13 -0.50
N CYS A 258 21.83 -8.97 -0.13
CA CYS A 258 20.72 -9.07 -1.07
C CYS A 258 20.79 -7.98 -2.15
N ASN A 259 21.09 -6.73 -1.76
CA ASN A 259 21.30 -5.64 -2.71
C ASN A 259 22.45 -5.93 -3.68
N GLN A 260 23.60 -6.38 -3.16
CA GLN A 260 24.77 -6.72 -3.98
C GLN A 260 24.43 -7.82 -4.99
N SER A 261 23.63 -8.80 -4.58
CA SER A 261 23.25 -9.96 -5.38
C SER A 261 21.98 -9.73 -6.21
N ARG A 262 21.38 -8.53 -6.15
CA ARG A 262 20.09 -8.17 -6.79
C ARG A 262 18.94 -9.12 -6.44
N ILE A 263 18.90 -9.57 -5.19
CA ILE A 263 17.85 -10.45 -4.66
C ILE A 263 16.76 -9.58 -4.01
N PRO A 264 15.48 -9.69 -4.44
CA PRO A 264 14.35 -9.04 -3.77
C PRO A 264 14.25 -9.40 -2.28
N LEU A 265 13.72 -8.48 -1.49
CA LEU A 265 13.56 -8.63 -0.06
C LEU A 265 12.10 -8.88 0.31
N LEU A 266 11.86 -9.83 1.22
CA LEU A 266 10.57 -10.08 1.85
C LEU A 266 10.69 -9.87 3.36
N TYR A 267 9.89 -8.96 3.90
CA TYR A 267 9.78 -8.69 5.33
C TYR A 267 8.51 -9.32 5.87
N VAL A 268 8.65 -10.24 6.83
CA VAL A 268 7.52 -10.87 7.51
C VAL A 268 7.43 -10.29 8.92
N GLN A 269 6.50 -9.36 9.12
CA GLN A 269 6.41 -8.57 10.35
C GLN A 269 5.59 -9.27 11.43
N ASN A 270 6.24 -9.47 12.57
CA ASN A 270 5.64 -9.76 13.87
C ASN A 270 6.49 -9.14 14.97
N ILE A 271 6.48 -7.80 15.04
CA ILE A 271 7.40 -7.01 15.84
C ILE A 271 6.68 -6.09 16.84
N THR A 272 7.10 -6.18 18.10
CA THR A 272 6.64 -5.32 19.20
C THR A 272 7.57 -4.16 19.50
N GLY A 273 8.80 -4.19 18.98
CA GLY A 273 9.74 -3.08 19.04
C GLY A 273 11.18 -3.53 19.28
N PHE A 274 12.01 -2.57 19.70
CA PHE A 274 13.38 -2.81 20.14
C PHE A 274 13.44 -3.06 21.64
N MET A 275 14.45 -3.78 22.10
CA MET A 275 14.71 -3.95 23.53
C MET A 275 14.97 -2.59 24.20
N VAL A 276 14.39 -2.35 25.36
CA VAL A 276 14.57 -1.11 26.13
C VAL A 276 15.38 -1.34 27.40
N GLY A 277 16.15 -0.34 27.81
CA GLY A 277 16.86 -0.34 29.09
C GLY A 277 18.27 0.23 29.00
N ARG A 278 18.78 0.73 30.12
CA ARG A 278 20.07 1.44 30.19
C ARG A 278 21.22 0.69 29.52
N LYS A 279 21.35 -0.61 29.79
CA LYS A 279 22.39 -1.46 29.20
C LYS A 279 22.35 -1.42 27.66
N TYR A 280 21.17 -1.57 27.07
CA TYR A 280 21.00 -1.60 25.61
C TYR A 280 21.21 -0.24 24.96
N GLU A 281 20.85 0.83 25.66
CA GLU A 281 21.18 2.20 25.24
C GLU A 281 22.69 2.44 25.23
N GLU A 282 23.40 2.01 26.28
CA GLU A 282 24.88 2.09 26.36
C GLU A 282 25.58 1.21 25.31
N GLU A 283 24.99 0.06 24.96
CA GLU A 283 25.42 -0.80 23.84
C GLU A 283 25.09 -0.20 22.45
N GLY A 284 24.42 0.95 22.41
CA GLY A 284 24.18 1.71 21.18
C GLY A 284 23.02 1.16 20.34
N ILE A 285 21.95 0.66 20.97
CA ILE A 285 20.79 0.10 20.25
C ILE A 285 20.22 1.07 19.19
N ILE A 286 20.16 2.37 19.49
CA ILE A 286 19.75 3.40 18.51
C ILE A 286 20.66 3.39 17.28
N LYS A 287 21.98 3.36 17.47
CA LYS A 287 22.95 3.34 16.37
C LYS A 287 22.84 2.06 15.55
N HIS A 288 22.60 0.93 16.18
CA HIS A 288 22.44 -0.35 15.50
C HIS A 288 21.12 -0.44 14.74
N GLY A 289 20.00 -0.02 15.35
CA GLY A 289 18.71 0.12 14.66
C GLY A 289 18.79 1.11 13.47
N SER A 290 19.54 2.21 13.63
CA SER A 290 19.75 3.18 12.54
C SER A 290 20.46 2.58 11.33
N LYS A 291 21.42 1.65 11.53
CA LYS A 291 22.08 0.94 10.42
C LYS A 291 21.09 0.06 9.65
N MET A 292 20.20 -0.63 10.37
CA MET A 292 19.14 -1.44 9.76
C MET A 292 18.18 -0.56 8.95
N ILE A 293 17.65 0.51 9.56
CA ILE A 293 16.76 1.47 8.88
C ILE A 293 17.44 2.08 7.65
N ASN A 294 18.72 2.44 7.75
CA ASN A 294 19.47 2.96 6.62
C ASN A 294 19.59 1.92 5.48
N ALA A 295 19.81 0.65 5.82
CA ALA A 295 19.87 -0.43 4.83
C ALA A 295 18.51 -0.65 4.15
N VAL A 296 17.40 -0.64 4.91
CA VAL A 296 16.03 -0.76 4.37
C VAL A 296 15.69 0.40 3.43
N ALA A 297 15.93 1.63 3.87
CA ALA A 297 15.57 2.83 3.11
C ALA A 297 16.36 2.97 1.80
N ASN A 298 17.62 2.51 1.78
CA ASN A 298 18.49 2.62 0.61
C ASN A 298 18.59 1.31 -0.19
N ALA A 299 17.77 0.30 0.12
CA ALA A 299 17.74 -0.92 -0.68
C ALA A 299 17.20 -0.63 -2.09
N SER A 300 17.95 -1.05 -3.11
CA SER A 300 17.61 -0.80 -4.51
C SER A 300 16.84 -1.95 -5.16
N VAL A 301 16.80 -3.10 -4.50
CA VAL A 301 16.03 -4.28 -4.92
C VAL A 301 14.54 -4.12 -4.60
N PRO A 302 13.63 -4.83 -5.29
CA PRO A 302 12.23 -4.86 -4.90
C PRO A 302 12.07 -5.34 -3.45
N GLN A 303 11.26 -4.62 -2.67
CA GLN A 303 10.95 -4.93 -1.28
C GLN A 303 9.45 -5.25 -1.16
N PHE A 304 9.11 -6.30 -0.43
CA PHE A 304 7.74 -6.73 -0.15
C PHE A 304 7.57 -6.91 1.35
N THR A 305 6.41 -6.54 1.88
CA THR A 305 6.13 -6.65 3.32
C THR A 305 4.82 -7.39 3.54
N VAL A 306 4.81 -8.30 4.52
CA VAL A 306 3.60 -8.98 4.99
C VAL A 306 3.51 -8.81 6.50
N LEU A 307 2.45 -8.18 6.98
CA LEU A 307 2.15 -8.07 8.41
C LEU A 307 1.38 -9.32 8.84
N ILE A 308 2.02 -10.21 9.60
CA ILE A 308 1.32 -11.43 10.08
C ILE A 308 0.85 -11.29 11.53
N GLY A 309 1.48 -10.38 12.28
CA GLY A 309 1.20 -10.13 13.68
C GLY A 309 1.40 -8.66 14.05
N GLY A 310 2.17 -8.40 15.10
CA GLY A 310 2.44 -7.04 15.55
C GLY A 310 3.27 -6.23 14.55
N SER A 311 2.94 -4.95 14.40
CA SER A 311 3.72 -3.96 13.67
C SER A 311 3.75 -2.67 14.47
N TYR A 312 4.65 -2.62 15.47
CA TYR A 312 4.67 -1.53 16.44
C TYR A 312 5.92 -0.65 16.40
N GLY A 313 5.69 0.66 16.51
CA GLY A 313 6.71 1.68 16.76
C GLY A 313 7.90 1.59 15.79
N ALA A 314 9.12 1.74 16.32
CA ALA A 314 10.33 1.68 15.52
C ALA A 314 10.57 0.32 14.84
N GLY A 315 9.92 -0.75 15.31
CA GLY A 315 9.97 -2.06 14.67
C GLY A 315 9.35 -2.05 13.27
N ASN A 316 8.23 -1.33 13.09
CA ASN A 316 7.61 -1.12 11.78
C ASN A 316 8.60 -0.48 10.79
N TYR A 317 9.37 0.50 11.26
CA TYR A 317 10.35 1.20 10.42
C TYR A 317 11.48 0.29 9.99
N ALA A 318 12.04 -0.46 10.95
CA ALA A 318 13.15 -1.36 10.73
C ALA A 318 12.80 -2.54 9.81
N MET A 319 11.52 -2.90 9.72
CA MET A 319 11.04 -4.03 8.92
C MET A 319 10.32 -3.62 7.62
N CYS A 320 10.66 -2.46 7.05
CA CYS A 320 10.08 -1.97 5.79
C CYS A 320 8.56 -1.78 5.84
N GLY A 321 8.09 -1.01 6.84
CA GLY A 321 6.71 -0.54 6.90
C GLY A 321 6.36 0.42 5.76
N ARG A 322 5.11 0.93 5.76
CA ARG A 322 4.52 1.70 4.65
C ARG A 322 5.39 2.87 4.16
N ALA A 323 6.04 3.57 5.07
CA ALA A 323 6.87 4.75 4.76
C ALA A 323 8.23 4.43 4.10
N TYR A 324 8.54 3.15 3.86
CA TYR A 324 9.77 2.69 3.22
C TYR A 324 9.51 2.15 1.80
N ASP A 325 8.36 2.51 1.23
CA ASP A 325 7.95 2.25 -0.14
C ASP A 325 8.11 0.79 -0.63
N PRO A 326 7.64 -0.22 0.14
CA PRO A 326 7.57 -1.57 -0.39
C PRO A 326 6.68 -1.61 -1.64
N ARG A 327 7.06 -2.45 -2.60
CA ARG A 327 6.31 -2.66 -3.86
C ARG A 327 4.86 -3.03 -3.57
N LEU A 328 4.68 -3.90 -2.57
CA LEU A 328 3.41 -4.22 -1.95
C LEU A 328 3.62 -4.42 -0.45
N LEU A 329 2.67 -3.94 0.34
CA LEU A 329 2.54 -4.27 1.76
C LEU A 329 1.19 -4.93 1.97
N LEU A 330 1.17 -6.19 2.39
CA LEU A 330 -0.06 -6.92 2.70
C LEU A 330 -0.15 -7.15 4.21
N ALA A 331 -1.35 -7.36 4.71
CA ALA A 331 -1.59 -7.63 6.12
C ALA A 331 -2.44 -8.88 6.28
N TRP A 332 -2.27 -9.63 7.35
CA TRP A 332 -3.16 -10.74 7.69
C TRP A 332 -4.30 -10.26 8.59
N PRO A 333 -5.42 -10.99 8.66
CA PRO A 333 -6.52 -10.67 9.58
C PRO A 333 -6.12 -10.69 11.06
N THR A 334 -5.03 -11.36 11.42
CA THR A 334 -4.46 -11.40 12.78
C THR A 334 -3.51 -10.24 13.09
N SER A 335 -3.13 -9.45 12.09
CA SER A 335 -2.14 -8.39 12.26
C SER A 335 -2.67 -7.22 13.10
N ARG A 336 -1.76 -6.46 13.71
CA ARG A 336 -2.08 -5.22 14.43
C ARG A 336 -1.00 -4.19 14.19
N ILE A 337 -1.38 -2.95 13.89
CA ILE A 337 -0.44 -1.86 13.58
C ILE A 337 -0.72 -0.62 14.42
N ALA A 338 0.27 -0.13 15.16
CA ALA A 338 0.16 1.12 15.90
C ALA A 338 1.52 1.69 16.28
N VAL A 339 1.54 2.89 16.85
CA VAL A 339 2.77 3.49 17.39
C VAL A 339 3.37 2.69 18.55
N MET A 340 2.54 1.99 19.33
CA MET A 340 2.92 1.05 20.40
C MET A 340 1.72 0.16 20.77
N GLY A 341 1.92 -0.87 21.59
CA GLY A 341 0.83 -1.72 22.07
C GLY A 341 -0.15 -0.98 22.99
N ALA A 342 -1.43 -1.37 22.95
CA ALA A 342 -2.52 -0.71 23.70
C ALA A 342 -2.24 -0.62 25.22
N GLU A 343 -1.80 -1.72 25.83
CA GLU A 343 -1.47 -1.76 27.26
C GLU A 343 -0.22 -0.95 27.60
N GLN A 344 0.76 -0.91 26.70
CA GLN A 344 1.95 -0.07 26.87
C GLN A 344 1.58 1.42 26.83
N ALA A 345 0.76 1.84 25.88
CA ALA A 345 0.28 3.22 25.78
C ALA A 345 -0.47 3.65 27.04
N ALA A 346 -1.42 2.82 27.50
CA ALA A 346 -2.19 3.09 28.71
C ALA A 346 -1.30 3.15 29.97
N GLY A 347 -0.35 2.22 30.10
CA GLY A 347 0.60 2.21 31.21
C GLY A 347 1.48 3.46 31.26
N VAL A 348 2.03 3.89 30.12
CA VAL A 348 2.86 5.11 30.03
C VAL A 348 2.04 6.36 30.38
N LEU A 349 0.83 6.49 29.83
CA LEU A 349 -0.03 7.64 30.14
C LEU A 349 -0.41 7.70 31.62
N ALA A 350 -0.65 6.55 32.25
CA ALA A 350 -0.94 6.48 33.68
C ALA A 350 0.24 6.98 34.52
N ILE A 351 1.46 6.50 34.23
CA ILE A 351 2.69 6.92 34.93
C ILE A 351 2.89 8.44 34.79
N VAL A 352 2.74 8.98 33.58
CA VAL A 352 2.88 10.42 33.33
C VAL A 352 1.86 11.26 34.11
N GLN A 353 0.60 10.80 34.20
CA GLN A 353 -0.44 11.49 34.96
C GLN A 353 -0.18 11.44 36.47
N GLU A 354 0.23 10.28 37.00
CA GLU A 354 0.62 10.16 38.41
C GLU A 354 1.77 11.11 38.77
N GLU A 355 2.82 11.14 37.95
CA GLU A 355 3.96 12.03 38.15
C GLU A 355 3.58 13.51 38.05
N ALA A 356 2.70 13.87 37.11
CA ALA A 356 2.22 15.23 36.96
C ALA A 356 1.40 15.68 38.18
N ALA A 357 0.54 14.82 38.73
CA ALA A 357 -0.19 15.10 39.96
C ALA A 357 0.76 15.29 41.15
N ARG A 358 1.73 14.37 41.32
CA ARG A 358 2.75 14.46 42.39
C ARG A 358 3.58 15.75 42.26
N LYS A 359 3.99 16.15 41.05
CA LYS A 359 4.71 17.41 40.80
C LYS A 359 3.89 18.66 41.15
N ARG A 360 2.55 18.59 41.07
CA ARG A 360 1.63 19.65 41.51
C ARG A 360 1.31 19.59 43.01
N GLY A 361 1.91 18.66 43.77
CA GLY A 361 1.60 18.46 45.18
C GLY A 361 0.21 17.87 45.43
N GLN A 362 -0.41 17.26 44.42
CA GLN A 362 -1.74 16.65 44.48
C GLN A 362 -1.61 15.12 44.56
N ALA A 363 -2.52 14.48 45.28
CA ALA A 363 -2.65 13.02 45.23
C ALA A 363 -3.21 12.61 43.84
N PRO A 364 -2.65 11.58 43.18
CA PRO A 364 -3.19 11.08 41.92
C PRO A 364 -4.62 10.58 42.10
N ASP A 365 -5.53 11.01 41.21
CA ASP A 365 -6.88 10.47 41.12
C ASP A 365 -6.83 9.13 40.37
N MET A 366 -6.82 8.04 41.12
CA MET A 366 -6.69 6.69 40.56
C MET A 366 -7.92 6.27 39.76
N ASP A 367 -9.11 6.78 40.06
CA ASP A 367 -10.32 6.47 39.31
C ASP A 367 -10.27 7.12 37.93
N GLN A 368 -9.85 8.40 37.87
CA GLN A 368 -9.63 9.09 36.61
C GLN A 368 -8.53 8.43 35.77
N ILE A 369 -7.43 8.00 36.40
CA ILE A 369 -6.32 7.33 35.71
C ILE A 369 -6.76 5.96 35.17
N ASN A 370 -7.52 5.19 35.93
CA ASN A 370 -8.03 3.89 35.48
C ASN A 370 -9.02 4.05 34.32
N LEU A 371 -9.88 5.08 34.36
CA LEU A 371 -10.76 5.41 33.24
C LEU A 371 -9.95 5.79 31.99
N LEU A 372 -8.92 6.64 32.13
CA LEU A 372 -8.03 7.01 31.03
C LEU A 372 -7.34 5.79 30.42
N LYS A 373 -6.85 4.85 31.25
CA LYS A 373 -6.24 3.60 30.79
C LYS A 373 -7.22 2.78 29.95
N ALA A 374 -8.44 2.57 30.45
CA ALA A 374 -9.46 1.80 29.75
C ALA A 374 -9.84 2.43 28.40
N MET A 375 -10.06 3.76 28.37
CA MET A 375 -10.32 4.50 27.13
C MET A 375 -9.15 4.42 26.15
N THR A 376 -7.91 4.48 26.64
CA THR A 376 -6.71 4.38 25.80
C THR A 376 -6.59 2.99 25.19
N ILE A 377 -6.80 1.93 25.97
CA ILE A 377 -6.76 0.55 25.48
C ILE A 377 -7.77 0.37 24.36
N GLN A 378 -9.03 0.75 24.61
CA GLN A 378 -10.11 0.61 23.62
C GLN A 378 -9.80 1.37 22.33
N LYS A 379 -9.29 2.61 22.44
CA LYS A 379 -8.90 3.42 21.28
C LYS A 379 -7.81 2.72 20.47
N PHE A 380 -6.74 2.25 21.12
CA PHE A 380 -5.62 1.61 20.44
C PHE A 380 -6.02 0.27 19.83
N GLU A 381 -6.88 -0.51 20.48
CA GLU A 381 -7.41 -1.76 19.91
C GLU A 381 -8.20 -1.49 18.63
N GLN A 382 -9.05 -0.46 18.62
CA GLN A 382 -9.83 -0.07 17.45
C GLN A 382 -8.94 0.46 16.32
N GLU A 383 -8.02 1.37 16.62
CA GLU A 383 -7.17 2.03 15.62
C GLU A 383 -6.03 1.13 15.10
N SER A 384 -5.72 0.03 15.81
CA SER A 384 -4.73 -0.96 15.39
C SER A 384 -5.29 -2.15 14.62
N ASP A 385 -6.62 -2.23 14.51
CA ASP A 385 -7.31 -3.29 13.80
C ASP A 385 -6.96 -3.30 12.30
N PRO A 386 -6.78 -4.48 11.67
CA PRO A 386 -6.43 -4.58 10.25
C PRO A 386 -7.45 -3.90 9.33
N TYR A 387 -8.75 -3.96 9.64
CA TYR A 387 -9.74 -3.26 8.84
C TYR A 387 -9.63 -1.73 8.96
N TYR A 388 -9.20 -1.23 10.13
CA TYR A 388 -8.94 0.20 10.33
C TYR A 388 -7.77 0.68 9.44
N ALA A 389 -6.71 -0.14 9.37
CA ALA A 389 -5.51 0.13 8.57
C ALA A 389 -5.78 0.07 7.06
N THR A 390 -6.41 -1.01 6.58
CA THR A 390 -6.73 -1.19 5.15
C THR A 390 -7.71 -0.15 4.65
N ALA A 391 -8.69 0.26 5.48
CA ALA A 391 -9.61 1.35 5.14
C ALA A 391 -8.91 2.71 4.91
N ARG A 392 -7.65 2.84 5.32
CA ARG A 392 -6.79 4.03 5.19
C ARG A 392 -5.56 3.78 4.31
N ILE A 393 -5.50 2.64 3.63
CA ILE A 393 -4.44 2.30 2.67
C ILE A 393 -3.04 2.34 3.31
N TRP A 394 -2.97 1.99 4.60
CA TRP A 394 -1.70 1.75 5.30
C TRP A 394 -1.03 0.46 4.78
N ASP A 395 -1.86 -0.46 4.29
CA ASP A 395 -1.53 -1.65 3.52
C ASP A 395 -2.26 -1.62 2.16
N ASP A 396 -1.87 -2.52 1.27
CA ASP A 396 -2.44 -2.71 -0.06
C ASP A 396 -3.52 -3.83 -0.08
N GLY A 397 -3.86 -4.40 1.07
CA GLY A 397 -4.88 -5.44 1.22
C GLY A 397 -4.66 -6.37 2.42
N LEU A 398 -5.78 -6.93 2.90
CA LEU A 398 -5.85 -8.04 3.86
C LEU A 398 -5.73 -9.41 3.19
#